data_AF-A0A6N3T5D2-F1
#
_entry.id   AF-A0A6N3T5D2-F1
#
_cell.length_a   1.000
_cell.length_b   1.000
_cell.length_c   1.000
_cell.angle_alpha   90.00
_cell.angle_beta   90.00
_cell.angle_gamma   90.00
#
_symmetry.space_group_name_H-M   'P 1'
#
loop_
_entity.id
_entity.type
_entity.pdbx_description
1 polymer ?
#
loop_
_entity_poly.entity_id
_entity_poly.type
_entity_poly.pdbx_seq_one_letter_code
_entity_poly.pdbx_strand_id
1 'polypeptide(L)' 'MRDLAKEASVSPDTIARLERGEELKASTIDAIQSALEAAGVQFIPENGGGAGVRLRKDSA' A
#
# COMPACT_ATOMS: atom_id res chain seq x y z
N MET A 1 -9.33 1.48 -6.64
CA MET A 1 -9.25 2.70 -5.82
C MET A 1 -10.22 2.69 -4.63
N ARG A 2 -11.53 2.54 -4.86
CA ARG A 2 -12.54 2.55 -3.77
C ARG A 2 -12.32 1.45 -2.73
N ASP A 3 -11.95 0.24 -3.16
CA ASP A 3 -11.73 -0.88 -2.26
C ASP A 3 -10.49 -0.64 -1.38
N LEU A 4 -9.35 -0.23 -1.96
CA LEU A 4 -8.16 0.13 -1.17
C LEU A 4 -8.43 1.26 -0.17
N ALA A 5 -9.18 2.30 -0.58
CA ALA A 5 -9.56 3.38 0.33
C ALA A 5 -10.36 2.87 1.53
N LYS A 6 -11.31 1.96 1.27
CA LYS A 6 -12.12 1.31 2.30
C LYS A 6 -11.26 0.44 3.23
N GLU A 7 -10.44 -0.45 2.68
CA GLU A 7 -9.60 -1.37 3.46
C GLU A 7 -8.52 -0.63 4.28
N ALA A 8 -7.99 0.47 3.76
CA ALA A 8 -7.04 1.33 4.47
C ALA A 8 -7.72 2.36 5.41
N SER A 9 -9.05 2.39 5.46
CA SER A 9 -9.83 3.38 6.23
C SER A 9 -9.46 4.85 5.93
N VAL A 10 -9.23 5.17 4.65
CA VAL A 10 -8.94 6.52 4.17
C VAL A 10 -9.96 6.98 3.14
N SER A 11 -10.01 8.27 2.85
CA SER A 11 -10.86 8.77 1.76
C SER A 11 -10.29 8.34 0.40
N PRO A 12 -11.13 8.18 -0.64
CA PRO A 12 -10.63 7.99 -1.99
C PRO A 12 -9.65 9.09 -2.41
N ASP A 13 -9.94 10.36 -2.09
CA ASP A 13 -9.05 11.47 -2.43
C ASP A 13 -7.62 11.27 -1.88
N THR A 14 -7.47 10.73 -0.67
CA THR A 14 -6.17 10.36 -0.11
C THR A 14 -5.41 9.34 -0.98
N ILE A 15 -6.11 8.35 -1.54
CA ILE A 15 -5.49 7.40 -2.49
C ILE A 15 -5.07 8.11 -3.78
N ALA A 16 -5.90 9.00 -4.32
CA ALA A 16 -5.56 9.77 -5.51
C ALA A 16 -4.34 10.67 -5.29
N ARG A 17 -4.19 11.26 -4.09
CA ARG A 17 -3.02 12.04 -3.69
C ARG A 17 -1.77 11.18 -3.62
N LEU A 18 -1.86 9.97 -3.05
CA LEU A 18 -0.77 9.00 -3.03
C LEU A 18 -0.32 8.66 -4.47
N GLU A 19 -1.26 8.35 -5.37
CA GLU A 19 -0.96 8.00 -6.77
C GLU A 19 -0.31 9.15 -7.55
N ARG A 20 -0.57 10.40 -7.17
CA ARG A 20 0.11 11.60 -7.71
C ARG A 20 1.50 11.83 -7.13
N GLY A 21 1.93 11.04 -6.14
CA GLY A 21 3.20 11.20 -5.45
C GLY A 21 3.24 12.37 -4.48
N GLU A 22 2.07 12.83 -3.99
CA GLU A 22 2.02 13.85 -2.95
C GLU A 22 2.49 13.30 -1.60
N GLU A 23 3.08 14.16 -0.78
CA GLU A 23 3.45 13.79 0.59
C GLU A 23 2.20 13.59 1.46
N LEU A 24 2.15 12.43 2.13
CA LEU A 24 1.09 12.06 3.06
C LEU A 24 1.68 11.87 4.46
N LYS A 25 0.80 11.88 5.47
CA LYS A 25 1.20 11.55 6.83
C LYS A 25 1.73 10.12 6.90
N ALA A 26 2.77 9.89 7.70
CA ALA A 26 3.33 8.55 7.92
C ALA A 26 2.24 7.52 8.29
N SER A 27 1.35 7.86 9.22
CA SER A 27 0.23 7.00 9.62
C SER A 27 -0.72 6.63 8.47
N THR A 28 -0.84 7.48 7.46
CA THR A 28 -1.66 7.22 6.27
C THR A 28 -0.94 6.25 5.33
N ILE A 29 0.37 6.40 5.17
CA ILE A 29 1.20 5.46 4.41
C ILE A 29 1.17 4.08 5.08
N ASP A 30 1.33 4.02 6.40
CA ASP A 30 1.31 2.78 7.17
C ASP A 30 -0.03 2.03 7.03
N ALA A 31 -1.15 2.76 7.07
CA ALA A 31 -2.49 2.20 6.89
C ALA A 31 -2.69 1.62 5.48
N ILE A 32 -2.22 2.33 4.44
CA ILE A 32 -2.31 1.88 3.05
C ILE A 32 -1.39 0.67 2.81
N GLN A 33 -0.16 0.69 3.33
CA GLN A 33 0.76 -0.44 3.27
C GLN A 33 0.15 -1.67 3.95
N SER A 34 -0.37 -1.52 5.16
CA SER A 34 -1.01 -2.60 5.92
C SER A 34 -2.21 -3.21 5.18
N ALA A 35 -3.03 -2.39 4.52
CA ALA A 35 -4.16 -2.86 3.73
C ALA A 35 -3.71 -3.70 2.52
N LEU A 36 -2.68 -3.24 1.80
CA LEU A 36 -2.09 -3.99 0.69
C LEU A 36 -1.48 -5.31 1.18
N GLU A 37 -0.79 -5.26 2.31
CA GLU A 37 -0.25 -6.45 2.94
C GLU A 37 -1.36 -7.42 3.36
N ALA A 38 -2.45 -6.96 3.98
CA ALA A 38 -3.58 -7.82 4.29
C ALA A 38 -4.18 -8.48 3.03
N ALA A 39 -4.22 -7.76 1.91
CA ALA A 39 -4.69 -8.24 0.61
C ALA A 39 -3.73 -9.20 -0.12
N GLY A 40 -2.58 -9.56 0.48
CA GLY A 40 -1.66 -10.55 -0.10
C GLY A 40 -0.38 -9.97 -0.68
N VAL A 41 -0.19 -8.64 -0.67
CA VAL A 41 1.07 -8.01 -1.09
C VAL A 41 2.12 -8.24 0.00
N GLN A 42 3.38 -8.33 -0.40
CA GLN A 42 4.53 -8.29 0.47
C GLN A 42 5.52 -7.27 -0.07
N PHE A 43 5.84 -6.27 0.76
CA PHE A 43 6.90 -5.30 0.47
C PHE A 43 8.26 -5.91 0.82
N ILE A 44 9.23 -5.71 -0.07
CA ILE A 44 10.59 -6.20 0.08
C ILE A 44 11.50 -4.97 0.15
N PRO A 45 12.24 -4.78 1.27
CA PRO A 45 13.16 -3.67 1.39
C PRO A 45 14.29 -3.79 0.36
N GLU A 46 14.90 -2.67 0.02
CA GLU A 46 16.02 -2.62 -0.90
C GLU A 46 17.23 -3.37 -0.32
N ASN A 47 17.64 -4.45 -1.00
CA ASN A 47 18.80 -5.26 -0.64
C ASN A 47 19.91 -5.18 -1.72
N GLY A 48 20.09 -4.01 -2.34
CA GLY A 48 21.12 -3.73 -3.36
C GLY A 48 20.65 -3.73 -4.82
N GLY A 49 19.40 -4.12 -5.10
CA GLY A 49 18.80 -4.11 -6.45
C GLY A 49 17.57 -3.21 -6.61
N GLY A 50 17.28 -2.36 -5.61
CA GLY A 50 16.03 -1.60 -5.50
C GLY A 50 15.02 -2.22 -4.55
N ALA A 51 14.10 -1.41 -4.04
CA ALA A 51 12.91 -1.87 -3.34
C ALA A 51 11.97 -2.65 -4.29
N GLY A 52 11.20 -3.60 -3.75
CA GLY A 52 10.31 -4.44 -4.56
C GLY A 52 9.03 -4.85 -3.86
N VAL A 53 8.12 -5.46 -4.63
CA VAL A 53 6.88 -6.05 -4.13
C VAL A 53 6.66 -7.42 -4.75
N ARG A 54 6.03 -8.33 -3.99
CA ARG A 54 5.55 -9.62 -4.53
C ARG A 54 4.18 -9.97 -3.93
N LEU A 55 3.48 -10.90 -4.54
CA LEU A 55 2.30 -11.51 -3.95
C LEU A 55 2.71 -12.72 -3.08
N ARG A 56 2.03 -12.93 -1.96
CA ARG A 56 2.21 -14.13 -1.13
C ARG A 56 1.78 -15.36 -1.92
N LYS A 57 2.45 -16.50 -1.65
CA LYS A 57 2.25 -17.74 -2.39
C LYS A 57 0.94 -18.47 -2.10
N ASP A 58 0.12 -17.98 -1.18
CA ASP A 58 -1.14 -18.60 -0.84
C ASP A 58 -2.25 -17.54 -0.77
N SER A 59 -3.14 -17.61 -1.75
CA SER A 59 -4.51 -17.11 -1.72
C SER A 59 -5.32 -18.01 -2.66
N ALA A 60 -5.44 -19.27 -2.24
CA ALA A 60 -6.52 -20.16 -2.63
C ALA A 60 -7.50 -20.25 -1.46
#